data_AF-A0A955XCT5-F1
#
_entry.id   AF-A0A955XCT5-F1
#
_cell.length_a   1.000
_cell.length_b   1.000
_cell.length_c   1.000
_cell.angle_alpha   90.00
_cell.angle_beta   90.00
_cell.angle_gamma   90.00
#
_symmetry.space_group_name_H-M   'P 1'
#
loop_
_entity.id
_entity.type
_entity.pdbx_description
1 polymer ?
#
loop_
_entity_poly.entity_id
_entity_poly.type
_entity_poly.pdbx_seq_one_letter_code
_entity_poly.pdbx_strand_id
1 'polypeptide(L)'
;MSEGAPKAKARASVPPHVRPLRILLYVLTVAAAAAALFLQPALAGAVQRGALPRAWLFLPLGIYTVFFLVYAADRVSLVRRGFYPAGRAFFQLAFGVVFALLLLPSTISNWNDRRPSAVDRLAGHPDADVRLLTVEALGYRGPSPENARRVAARLDDRAPEVRERARAILAAWSGRPTASPDELKGWAEALTSTDTATVSH
;
A
#
# COMPACT_ATOMS: atom_id res chain seq x y z
N MET A 1 33.53 -23.57 -64.21
CA MET A 1 33.46 -22.99 -62.86
C MET A 1 32.44 -21.86 -62.89
N SER A 2 31.23 -22.11 -62.38
CA SER A 2 30.17 -21.10 -62.30
C SER A 2 29.90 -20.83 -60.83
N GLU A 3 30.17 -19.58 -60.45
CA GLU A 3 30.19 -19.05 -59.11
C GLU A 3 28.75 -18.91 -58.58
N GLY A 4 28.43 -19.63 -57.51
CA GLY A 4 27.10 -19.68 -56.92
C GLY A 4 26.75 -18.35 -56.27
N ALA A 5 25.82 -17.61 -56.90
CA ALA A 5 25.27 -16.39 -56.35
C ALA A 5 24.62 -16.64 -54.96
N PRO A 6 24.88 -15.78 -53.96
CA PRO A 6 24.27 -15.90 -52.64
C PRO A 6 22.76 -15.60 -52.75
N LYS A 7 21.93 -16.60 -52.45
CA LYS A 7 20.48 -16.42 -52.27
C LYS A 7 20.23 -15.40 -51.17
N ALA A 8 19.86 -14.18 -51.56
CA ALA A 8 19.43 -13.13 -50.66
C ALA A 8 18.24 -13.64 -49.84
N LYS A 9 18.45 -13.91 -48.55
CA LYS A 9 17.37 -14.22 -47.61
C LYS A 9 16.45 -13.01 -47.55
N ALA A 10 15.29 -13.12 -48.17
CA ALA A 10 14.22 -12.13 -48.09
C ALA A 10 13.97 -11.81 -46.61
N ARG A 11 14.31 -10.58 -46.20
CA ARG A 11 14.03 -10.09 -44.85
C ARG A 11 12.52 -10.07 -44.70
N ALA A 12 11.97 -11.03 -43.95
CA ALA A 12 10.56 -11.09 -43.65
C ALA A 12 10.10 -9.72 -43.12
N SER A 13 9.21 -9.08 -43.85
CA SER A 13 8.64 -7.78 -43.50
C SER A 13 7.86 -7.92 -42.20
N VAL A 14 8.16 -7.06 -41.23
CA VAL A 14 7.45 -7.03 -39.94
C VAL A 14 5.97 -6.74 -40.22
N PRO A 15 5.03 -7.57 -39.73
CA PRO A 15 3.61 -7.36 -39.98
C PRO A 15 3.16 -5.95 -39.55
N PRO A 16 2.30 -5.27 -40.32
CA PRO A 16 1.94 -3.87 -40.07
C PRO A 16 1.23 -3.64 -38.72
N HIS A 17 0.67 -4.69 -38.12
CA HIS A 17 -0.08 -4.64 -36.85
C HIS A 17 0.82 -4.62 -35.60
N VAL A 18 2.13 -4.82 -35.74
CA VAL A 18 3.06 -4.93 -34.59
C VAL A 18 3.35 -3.56 -33.95
N ARG A 19 3.24 -2.48 -34.74
CA ARG A 19 3.43 -1.10 -34.27
C ARG A 19 2.29 -0.61 -33.35
N PRO A 20 1.01 -0.68 -33.74
CA PRO A 20 -0.08 -0.24 -32.87
C PRO A 20 -0.18 -1.07 -31.59
N LEU A 21 0.12 -2.38 -31.66
CA LEU A 21 0.11 -3.24 -30.47
C LEU A 21 1.21 -2.85 -29.47
N ARG A 22 2.42 -2.50 -29.94
CA ARG A 22 3.48 -1.97 -29.07
C ARG A 22 3.09 -0.65 -28.42
N ILE A 23 2.48 0.25 -29.17
CA ILE A 23 2.00 1.54 -28.65
C ILE A 23 0.94 1.28 -27.58
N LEU A 24 -0.02 0.38 -27.85
CA LEU A 24 -1.06 -0.01 -26.89
C LEU A 24 -0.45 -0.57 -25.60
N LEU A 25 0.51 -1.51 -25.71
CA LEU A 25 1.20 -2.07 -24.55
C LEU A 25 1.98 -1.01 -23.78
N TYR A 26 2.65 -0.08 -24.46
CA TYR A 26 3.40 1.00 -23.83
C TYR A 26 2.47 1.96 -23.08
N VAL A 27 1.36 2.36 -23.71
CA VAL A 27 0.33 3.19 -23.08
C VAL A 27 -0.29 2.47 -21.89
N LEU A 28 -0.60 1.17 -21.99
CA LEU A 28 -1.11 0.39 -20.87
C LEU A 28 -0.12 0.32 -19.70
N THR A 29 1.18 0.18 -20.01
CA THR A 29 2.24 0.11 -18.99
C THR A 29 2.40 1.45 -18.28
N VAL A 30 2.46 2.55 -19.04
CA VAL A 30 2.57 3.90 -18.48
C VAL A 30 1.32 4.25 -17.68
N ALA A 31 0.13 3.89 -18.18
CA ALA A 31 -1.12 4.08 -17.45
C ALA A 31 -1.18 3.24 -16.17
N ALA A 32 -0.71 1.99 -16.19
CA ALA A 32 -0.63 1.14 -15.00
C ALA A 32 0.36 1.69 -13.97
N ALA A 33 1.53 2.16 -14.41
CA ALA A 33 2.53 2.77 -13.53
C ALA A 33 2.03 4.09 -12.93
N ALA A 34 1.40 4.95 -13.74
CA ALA A 34 0.78 6.18 -13.28
C ALA A 34 -0.37 5.89 -12.29
N ALA A 35 -1.21 4.90 -12.57
CA ALA A 35 -2.25 4.49 -11.65
C ALA A 35 -1.68 3.92 -10.34
N ALA A 36 -0.62 3.12 -10.41
CA ALA A 36 0.03 2.58 -9.22
C ALA A 36 0.66 3.68 -8.36
N LEU A 37 1.29 4.70 -8.96
CA LEU A 37 1.99 5.75 -8.21
C LEU A 37 1.05 6.87 -7.72
N PHE A 38 0.09 7.29 -8.54
CA PHE A 38 -0.75 8.46 -8.26
C PHE A 38 -2.15 8.10 -7.77
N LEU A 39 -2.72 6.97 -8.23
CA LEU A 39 -4.06 6.56 -7.84
C LEU A 39 -4.07 5.80 -6.52
N GLN A 40 -3.02 5.03 -6.17
CA GLN A 40 -2.98 4.31 -4.89
C GLN A 40 -3.08 5.22 -3.66
N PRO A 41 -2.33 6.34 -3.55
CA PRO A 41 -2.43 7.22 -2.38
C PRO A 41 -3.83 7.82 -2.24
N ALA A 42 -4.42 8.24 -3.37
CA ALA A 42 -5.76 8.82 -3.41
C ALA A 42 -6.86 7.79 -3.09
N LEU A 43 -6.76 6.57 -3.65
CA LEU A 43 -7.65 5.44 -3.36
C LEU A 43 -7.55 5.02 -1.90
N ALA A 44 -6.32 4.96 -1.36
CA ALA A 44 -6.10 4.68 0.06
C ALA A 44 -6.78 5.72 0.94
N GLY A 45 -6.63 7.01 0.65
CA GLY A 45 -7.30 8.09 1.37
C GLY A 45 -8.83 8.09 1.21
N ALA A 46 -9.36 7.70 0.05
CA ALA A 46 -10.80 7.60 -0.19
C ALA A 46 -11.43 6.40 0.54
N VAL A 47 -10.75 5.25 0.58
CA VAL A 47 -11.20 4.08 1.35
C VAL A 47 -11.11 4.34 2.86
N GLN A 48 -10.08 5.06 3.33
CA GLN A 48 -9.96 5.46 4.74
C GLN A 48 -11.09 6.40 5.19
N ARG A 49 -11.56 7.28 4.30
CA ARG A 49 -12.70 8.16 4.55
C ARG A 49 -14.06 7.46 4.40
N GLY A 50 -14.09 6.16 4.10
CA GLY A 50 -15.31 5.38 3.90
C GLY A 50 -16.05 5.68 2.59
N ALA A 51 -15.47 6.47 1.68
CA ALA A 51 -16.11 6.89 0.45
C ALA A 51 -16.11 5.79 -0.63
N LEU A 52 -15.22 4.79 -0.52
CA LEU A 52 -15.10 3.69 -1.49
C LEU A 52 -15.04 2.31 -0.82
N PRO A 53 -15.60 1.27 -1.47
CA PRO A 53 -15.48 -0.11 -1.01
C PRO A 53 -14.04 -0.60 -1.02
N ARG A 54 -13.68 -1.46 -0.04
CA ARG A 54 -12.33 -2.03 0.12
C ARG A 54 -11.82 -2.80 -1.10
N ALA A 55 -12.71 -3.33 -1.93
CA ALA A 55 -12.36 -4.04 -3.16
C ALA A 55 -11.53 -3.19 -4.13
N TRP A 56 -11.65 -1.85 -4.06
CA TRP A 56 -10.89 -0.92 -4.91
C TRP A 56 -9.38 -0.95 -4.64
N LEU A 57 -8.92 -1.47 -3.50
CA LEU A 57 -7.49 -1.68 -3.24
C LEU A 57 -6.87 -2.75 -4.14
N PHE A 58 -7.68 -3.67 -4.69
CA PHE A 58 -7.22 -4.68 -5.65
C PHE A 58 -7.15 -4.17 -7.09
N LEU A 59 -7.59 -2.94 -7.35
CA LEU A 59 -7.62 -2.37 -8.70
C LEU A 59 -6.22 -2.37 -9.38
N PRO A 60 -5.12 -1.95 -8.71
CA PRO A 60 -3.79 -1.99 -9.32
C PRO A 60 -3.34 -3.42 -9.65
N LEU A 61 -3.64 -4.38 -8.77
CA LEU A 61 -3.33 -5.78 -8.99
C LEU A 61 -4.12 -6.34 -10.18
N GLY A 62 -5.42 -6.03 -10.25
CA GLY A 62 -6.28 -6.44 -11.36
C GLY A 62 -5.81 -5.89 -12.71
N ILE A 63 -5.48 -4.59 -12.77
CA ILE A 63 -4.93 -3.95 -13.98
C ILE A 63 -3.61 -4.63 -14.39
N TYR A 64 -2.72 -4.87 -13.42
CA TYR A 64 -1.45 -5.56 -13.66
C TYR A 64 -1.66 -6.97 -14.20
N THR A 65 -2.57 -7.76 -13.62
CA THR A 65 -2.89 -9.12 -14.07
C THR A 65 -3.38 -9.13 -15.51
N VAL A 66 -4.31 -8.23 -15.86
CA VAL A 66 -4.82 -8.13 -17.24
C VAL A 66 -3.69 -7.75 -18.20
N PHE A 67 -2.88 -6.75 -17.85
CA PHE A 67 -1.70 -6.36 -18.64
C PHE A 67 -0.74 -7.54 -18.86
N PHE A 68 -0.39 -8.25 -17.79
CA PHE A 68 0.54 -9.37 -17.84
C PHE A 68 0.03 -10.50 -18.72
N LEU A 69 -1.26 -10.84 -18.66
CA LEU A 69 -1.87 -11.86 -19.52
C LEU A 69 -1.82 -11.48 -21.00
N VAL A 70 -2.17 -10.24 -21.35
CA VAL A 70 -2.10 -9.74 -22.72
C VAL A 70 -0.67 -9.73 -23.23
N TYR A 71 0.28 -9.27 -22.41
CA TYR A 71 1.70 -9.27 -22.73
C TYR A 71 2.23 -10.69 -22.95
N ALA A 72 1.86 -11.64 -22.09
CA ALA A 72 2.27 -13.02 -22.22
C ALA A 72 1.74 -13.68 -23.49
N ALA A 73 0.48 -13.44 -23.83
CA ALA A 73 -0.15 -13.93 -25.05
C ALA A 73 0.56 -13.38 -26.31
N ASP A 74 0.87 -12.08 -26.35
CA ASP A 74 1.62 -11.47 -27.45
C ASP A 74 3.02 -12.10 -27.59
N ARG A 75 3.75 -12.24 -26.48
CA ARG A 75 5.10 -12.81 -26.50
C ARG A 75 5.12 -14.26 -26.96
N VAL A 76 4.18 -15.08 -26.50
CA VAL A 76 4.05 -16.47 -26.96
C VAL A 76 3.69 -16.52 -28.45
N SER A 77 2.80 -15.63 -28.92
CA SER A 77 2.45 -15.53 -30.34
C SER A 77 3.65 -15.15 -31.22
N LEU A 78 4.47 -14.18 -30.78
CA LEU A 78 5.67 -13.76 -31.51
C LEU A 78 6.76 -14.84 -31.57
N VAL A 79 6.94 -15.61 -30.48
CA VAL A 79 7.87 -16.75 -30.45
C VAL A 79 7.39 -17.86 -31.38
N ARG A 80 6.10 -18.21 -31.34
CA ARG A 80 5.51 -19.23 -32.23
C ARG A 80 5.64 -18.88 -33.71
N ARG A 81 5.61 -17.59 -34.04
CA ARG A 81 5.77 -17.09 -35.42
C ARG A 81 7.24 -16.91 -35.83
N GLY A 82 8.20 -17.24 -34.97
CA GLY A 82 9.64 -17.14 -35.26
C GLY A 82 10.20 -15.71 -35.33
N PHE A 83 9.38 -14.69 -35.01
CA PHE A 83 9.78 -13.28 -35.05
C PHE A 83 10.50 -12.82 -33.77
N TYR A 84 10.62 -13.71 -32.77
CA TYR A 84 11.22 -13.35 -31.50
C TYR A 84 12.02 -14.52 -30.88
N PRO A 85 13.23 -14.27 -30.35
CA PRO A 85 14.02 -15.30 -29.68
C PRO A 85 13.30 -15.81 -28.43
N ALA A 86 13.06 -17.12 -28.35
CA ALA A 86 12.36 -17.76 -27.24
C ALA A 86 12.99 -17.46 -25.87
N GLY A 87 14.32 -17.44 -25.79
CA GLY A 87 15.05 -17.14 -24.55
C GLY A 87 14.73 -15.77 -23.98
N ARG A 88 14.64 -14.72 -24.81
CA ARG A 88 14.28 -13.37 -24.34
C ARG A 88 12.85 -13.30 -23.80
N ALA A 89 11.91 -13.98 -24.44
CA ALA A 89 10.52 -14.00 -23.98
C ALA A 89 10.40 -14.70 -22.62
N PHE A 90 11.13 -15.80 -22.42
CA PHE A 90 11.16 -16.53 -21.16
C PHE A 90 11.65 -15.65 -20.00
N PHE A 91 12.76 -14.94 -20.17
CA PHE A 91 13.27 -14.03 -19.13
C PHE A 91 12.27 -12.90 -18.82
N GLN A 92 11.65 -12.30 -19.83
CA GLN A 92 10.66 -11.24 -19.63
C GLN A 92 9.42 -11.73 -18.87
N LEU A 93 8.95 -12.94 -19.16
CA LEU A 93 7.86 -13.56 -18.42
C LEU A 93 8.26 -13.87 -16.98
N ALA A 94 9.47 -14.42 -16.77
CA ALA A 94 9.99 -14.71 -15.44
C ALA A 94 10.06 -13.44 -14.57
N PHE A 95 10.57 -12.34 -15.12
CA PHE A 95 10.59 -11.05 -14.41
C PHE A 95 9.20 -10.53 -14.08
N GLY A 96 8.23 -10.65 -15.00
CA GLY A 96 6.85 -10.27 -14.71
C GLY A 96 6.21 -11.12 -13.62
N VAL A 97 6.47 -12.43 -13.60
CA VAL A 97 6.01 -13.30 -12.50
C VAL A 97 6.64 -12.89 -11.17
N VAL A 98 7.96 -12.62 -11.14
CA VAL A 98 8.64 -12.12 -9.94
C VAL A 98 8.02 -10.79 -9.48
N PHE A 99 7.72 -9.88 -10.39
CA PHE A 99 7.10 -8.60 -10.05
C PHE A 99 5.68 -8.79 -9.50
N ALA A 100 4.89 -9.71 -10.06
CA ALA A 100 3.59 -10.10 -9.53
C ALA A 100 3.71 -10.67 -8.10
N LEU A 101 4.72 -11.53 -7.88
CA LEU A 101 5.04 -12.12 -6.58
C LEU A 101 5.58 -11.10 -5.58
N LEU A 102 6.15 -9.97 -6.01
CA LEU A 102 6.54 -8.86 -5.14
C LEU A 102 5.37 -7.92 -4.84
N LEU A 103 4.43 -7.77 -5.78
CA LEU A 103 3.19 -7.00 -5.58
C LEU A 103 2.23 -7.68 -4.61
N LEU A 104 2.19 -9.02 -4.60
CA LEU A 104 1.26 -9.78 -3.77
C LEU A 104 1.46 -9.53 -2.25
N PRO A 105 2.68 -9.67 -1.68
CA PRO A 105 2.94 -9.43 -0.27
C PRO A 105 2.68 -7.98 0.12
N SER A 106 3.04 -7.01 -0.74
CA SER A 106 2.76 -5.60 -0.50
C SER A 106 1.25 -5.31 -0.44
N THR A 107 0.46 -5.95 -1.31
CA THR A 107 -1.01 -5.82 -1.30
C THR A 107 -1.62 -6.52 -0.06
N ILE A 108 -1.09 -7.67 0.33
CA ILE A 108 -1.56 -8.45 1.49
C ILE A 108 -1.17 -7.79 2.82
N SER A 109 0.05 -7.24 2.95
CA SER A 109 0.47 -6.47 4.12
C SER A 109 -0.42 -5.25 4.29
N ASN A 110 -0.63 -4.48 3.22
CA ASN A 110 -1.57 -3.35 3.23
C ASN A 110 -3.01 -3.76 3.58
N TRP A 111 -3.43 -4.99 3.29
CA TRP A 111 -4.74 -5.51 3.68
C TRP A 111 -4.81 -5.88 5.16
N ASN A 112 -3.74 -6.45 5.72
CA ASN A 112 -3.67 -6.89 7.11
C ASN A 112 -3.37 -5.75 8.09
N ASP A 113 -2.48 -4.83 7.73
CA ASP A 113 -2.11 -3.65 8.54
C ASP A 113 -3.26 -2.65 8.69
N ARG A 114 -4.33 -2.80 7.90
CA ARG A 114 -5.50 -1.91 7.88
C ARG A 114 -6.74 -2.48 8.55
N ARG A 115 -6.64 -3.61 9.27
CA ARG A 115 -7.65 -3.93 10.28
C ARG A 115 -7.38 -2.99 11.46
N PRO A 116 -8.27 -2.05 11.82
CA PRO A 116 -8.12 -1.31 13.06
C PRO A 116 -7.89 -2.32 14.16
N SER A 117 -6.85 -2.11 14.96
CA SER A 117 -6.52 -3.01 16.04
C SER A 117 -7.77 -3.20 16.91
N ALA A 118 -7.85 -4.31 17.65
CA ALA A 118 -8.98 -4.50 18.56
C ALA A 118 -9.17 -3.27 19.48
N VAL A 119 -8.06 -2.64 19.87
CA VAL A 119 -8.03 -1.39 20.63
C VAL A 119 -8.65 -0.22 19.86
N ASP A 120 -8.28 0.01 18.60
CA ASP A 120 -8.81 1.14 17.83
C ASP A 120 -10.31 0.99 17.56
N ARG A 121 -10.80 -0.25 17.39
CA ARG A 121 -12.24 -0.52 17.27
C ARG A 121 -12.99 -0.19 18.55
N LEU A 122 -12.47 -0.63 19.70
CA LEU A 122 -13.10 -0.38 21.00
C LEU A 122 -13.02 1.09 21.39
N ALA A 123 -11.91 1.76 21.09
CA ALA A 123 -11.75 3.20 21.30
C ALA A 123 -12.73 4.04 20.45
N GLY A 124 -13.22 3.52 19.33
CA GLY A 124 -14.23 4.15 18.48
C GLY A 124 -15.67 3.70 18.74
N HIS A 125 -15.91 2.87 19.76
CA HIS A 125 -17.24 2.31 20.04
C HIS A 125 -18.25 3.42 20.41
N PRO A 126 -19.54 3.32 20.00
CA PRO A 126 -20.55 4.33 20.31
C PRO A 126 -20.79 4.49 21.82
N ASP A 127 -20.71 3.40 22.56
CA ASP A 127 -20.84 3.38 24.02
C ASP A 127 -19.63 4.05 24.71
N ALA A 128 -19.90 4.99 25.61
CA ALA A 128 -18.88 5.71 26.36
C ALA A 128 -18.13 4.78 27.34
N ASP A 129 -18.81 3.80 27.93
CA ASP A 129 -18.22 2.89 28.91
C ASP A 129 -17.16 1.99 28.27
N VAL A 130 -17.42 1.54 27.04
CA VAL A 130 -16.46 0.76 26.25
C VAL A 130 -15.23 1.59 25.91
N ARG A 131 -15.41 2.87 25.55
CA ARG A 131 -14.28 3.77 25.28
C ARG A 131 -13.48 4.06 26.56
N LEU A 132 -14.16 4.27 27.69
CA LEU A 132 -13.53 4.48 28.99
C LEU A 132 -12.68 3.27 29.38
N LEU A 133 -13.25 2.05 29.38
CA LEU A 133 -12.53 0.81 29.66
C LEU A 133 -11.32 0.61 28.74
N THR A 134 -11.44 1.02 27.47
CA THR A 134 -10.32 0.96 26.52
C THR A 134 -9.18 1.89 26.94
N VAL A 135 -9.51 3.12 27.35
CA VAL A 135 -8.54 4.10 27.86
C VAL A 135 -7.88 3.59 29.14
N GLU A 136 -8.64 2.99 30.06
CA GLU A 136 -8.09 2.41 31.28
C GLU A 136 -7.15 1.24 30.99
N ALA A 137 -7.56 0.32 30.13
CA ALA A 137 -6.75 -0.81 29.72
C ALA A 137 -5.42 -0.35 29.07
N LEU A 138 -5.45 0.74 28.29
CA LEU A 138 -4.25 1.38 27.78
C LEU A 138 -3.39 1.95 28.91
N GLY A 139 -4.01 2.62 29.89
CA GLY A 139 -3.37 3.09 31.12
C GLY A 139 -2.58 2.00 31.84
N TYR A 140 -3.19 0.84 32.04
CA TYR A 140 -2.57 -0.32 32.69
C TYR A 140 -1.41 -0.94 31.90
N ARG A 141 -1.45 -0.89 30.56
CA ARG A 141 -0.35 -1.37 29.70
C ARG A 141 0.89 -0.48 29.78
N GLY A 142 0.74 0.75 30.27
CA GLY A 142 1.85 1.68 30.47
C GLY A 142 2.22 2.49 29.23
N PRO A 143 3.18 3.43 29.40
CA PRO A 143 3.54 4.38 28.37
C PRO A 143 4.35 3.71 27.26
N SER A 144 3.81 3.77 26.04
CA SER A 144 4.51 3.53 24.79
C SER A 144 4.12 4.63 23.80
N PRO A 145 4.93 4.91 22.76
CA PRO A 145 4.58 5.86 21.71
C PRO A 145 3.15 5.65 21.16
N GLU A 146 2.80 4.41 20.89
CA GLU A 146 1.48 4.05 20.36
C GLU A 146 0.36 4.27 21.39
N ASN A 147 0.57 3.85 22.65
CA ASN A 147 -0.42 4.02 23.71
C ASN A 147 -0.62 5.50 24.06
N ALA A 148 0.46 6.27 24.16
CA ALA A 148 0.43 7.71 24.40
C ALA A 148 -0.39 8.43 23.32
N ARG A 149 -0.16 8.11 22.05
CA ARG A 149 -0.94 8.65 20.93
C ARG A 149 -2.41 8.28 21.02
N ARG A 150 -2.73 7.01 21.30
CA ARG A 150 -4.12 6.53 21.44
C ARG A 150 -4.87 7.22 22.58
N VAL A 151 -4.22 7.39 23.73
CA VAL A 151 -4.82 8.08 24.88
C VAL A 151 -4.92 9.59 24.63
N ALA A 152 -3.93 10.23 24.00
CA ALA A 152 -3.98 11.66 23.64
C ALA A 152 -5.14 11.97 22.70
N ALA A 153 -5.46 11.07 21.77
CA ALA A 153 -6.63 11.19 20.89
C ALA A 153 -7.99 11.14 21.62
N ARG A 154 -8.01 10.86 22.95
CA ARG A 154 -9.22 10.84 23.79
C ARG A 154 -9.36 12.08 24.68
N LEU A 155 -8.39 13.01 24.65
CA LEU A 155 -8.51 14.29 25.36
C LEU A 155 -9.68 15.15 24.85
N ASP A 156 -10.13 14.92 23.62
CA ASP A 156 -11.28 15.58 22.99
C ASP A 156 -12.49 14.64 22.82
N ASP A 157 -12.57 13.54 23.58
CA ASP A 157 -13.73 12.62 23.52
C ASP A 157 -15.03 13.34 23.86
N ARG A 158 -16.15 12.85 23.31
CA ARG A 158 -17.49 13.42 23.55
C ARG A 158 -17.91 13.26 25.01
N ALA A 159 -17.53 12.14 25.63
CA ALA A 159 -17.86 11.84 27.02
C ALA A 159 -16.85 12.51 27.98
N PRO A 160 -17.31 13.28 28.99
CA PRO A 160 -16.42 13.96 29.93
C PRO A 160 -15.52 13.01 30.71
N GLU A 161 -16.06 11.87 31.15
CA GLU A 161 -15.32 10.86 31.93
C GLU A 161 -14.14 10.27 31.15
N VAL A 162 -14.32 10.04 29.84
CA VAL A 162 -13.25 9.55 28.96
C VAL A 162 -12.14 10.60 28.83
N ARG A 163 -12.49 11.89 28.70
CA ARG A 163 -11.51 12.99 28.63
C ARG A 163 -10.70 13.11 29.92
N GLU A 164 -11.39 13.06 31.06
CA GLU A 164 -10.77 13.15 32.38
C GLU A 164 -9.84 11.97 32.63
N ARG A 165 -10.27 10.76 32.27
CA ARG A 165 -9.45 9.56 32.41
C ARG A 165 -8.21 9.60 31.53
N ALA A 166 -8.37 10.03 30.28
CA ALA A 166 -7.25 10.22 29.35
C ALA A 166 -6.24 11.25 29.89
N ARG A 167 -6.73 12.38 30.42
CA ARG A 167 -5.89 13.40 31.06
C ARG A 167 -5.12 12.84 32.25
N ALA A 168 -5.79 12.13 33.14
CA ALA A 168 -5.17 11.55 34.33
C ALA A 168 -4.06 10.55 33.98
N ILE A 169 -4.29 9.69 32.98
CA ILE A 169 -3.29 8.72 32.52
C ILE A 169 -2.08 9.42 31.90
N LEU A 170 -2.28 10.39 31.00
CA LEU A 170 -1.19 11.11 30.36
C LEU A 170 -0.40 11.96 31.35
N ALA A 171 -1.08 12.59 32.31
CA ALA A 171 -0.45 13.33 33.39
C ALA A 171 0.43 12.41 34.26
N ALA A 172 -0.05 11.20 34.57
CA ALA A 172 0.74 10.21 35.30
C ALA A 172 1.95 9.72 34.50
N TRP A 173 1.77 9.40 33.21
CA TRP A 173 2.86 8.93 32.35
C TRP A 173 3.93 9.99 32.08
N SER A 174 3.52 11.26 31.94
CA SER A 174 4.45 12.38 31.71
C SER A 174 5.07 12.92 33.00
N GLY A 175 4.57 12.52 34.17
CA GLY A 175 4.95 13.10 35.46
C GLY A 175 4.49 14.55 35.65
N ARG A 176 3.43 14.97 34.93
CA ARG A 176 2.92 16.36 34.91
C ARG A 176 1.46 16.43 35.36
N PRO A 177 1.18 16.41 36.67
CA PRO A 177 -0.19 16.35 37.21
C PRO A 177 -1.05 17.57 36.86
N THR A 178 -0.43 18.74 36.62
CA THR A 178 -1.11 20.02 36.34
C THR A 178 -1.05 20.43 34.88
N ALA A 179 -0.55 19.57 33.98
CA ALA A 179 -0.44 19.91 32.56
C ALA A 179 -1.80 20.09 31.91
N SER A 180 -1.89 21.11 31.07
CA SER A 180 -3.02 21.36 30.19
C SER A 180 -3.15 20.23 29.14
N PRO A 181 -4.34 20.04 28.56
CA PRO A 181 -4.54 19.06 27.48
C PRO A 181 -3.56 19.24 26.31
N ASP A 182 -3.23 20.49 25.95
CA ASP A 182 -2.33 20.78 24.82
C ASP A 182 -0.88 20.41 25.15
N GLU A 183 -0.42 20.65 26.37
CA GLU A 183 0.90 20.21 26.83
C GLU A 183 1.02 18.68 26.84
N LEU A 184 -0.05 17.98 27.22
CA LEU A 184 -0.10 16.52 27.20
C LEU A 184 -0.12 15.95 25.78
N LYS A 185 -0.82 16.61 24.84
CA LYS A 185 -0.76 16.27 23.40
C LYS A 185 0.66 16.45 22.85
N GLY A 186 1.28 17.59 23.10
CA GLY A 186 2.65 17.87 22.66
C GLY A 186 3.67 16.87 23.21
N TRP A 187 3.51 16.44 24.48
CA TRP A 187 4.34 15.38 25.05
C TRP A 187 4.15 14.03 24.34
N ALA A 188 2.91 13.62 24.06
CA ALA A 188 2.64 12.36 23.37
C ALA A 188 3.19 12.36 21.92
N GLU A 189 3.12 13.51 21.24
CA GLU A 189 3.72 13.71 19.92
C GLU A 189 5.25 13.64 19.95
N ALA A 190 5.88 14.27 20.95
CA ALA A 190 7.32 14.20 21.16
C ALA A 190 7.80 12.75 21.41
N LEU A 191 7.08 11.99 22.24
CA LEU A 191 7.36 10.58 22.53
C LEU A 191 7.34 9.72 21.25
N THR A 192 6.44 10.04 20.32
CA THR A 192 6.31 9.33 19.04
C THR A 192 7.44 9.69 18.08
N SER A 193 7.92 10.92 18.14
CA SER A 193 8.97 11.45 17.25
C SER A 193 10.35 10.87 17.56
N THR A 194 10.65 10.61 18.84
CA THR A 194 11.92 10.04 19.29
C THR A 194 12.10 8.58 18.86
N ASP A 195 11.02 7.80 18.76
CA ASP A 195 11.09 6.39 18.36
C ASP A 195 11.51 6.24 16.88
N THR A 196 10.99 7.11 16.00
CA THR A 196 11.36 7.15 14.58
C THR A 196 12.83 7.48 14.32
N ALA A 197 13.49 8.24 15.20
CA ALA A 197 14.90 8.60 15.04
C ALA A 197 15.86 7.44 15.40
N THR A 198 15.38 6.46 16.17
CA THR A 198 16.24 5.41 16.73
C THR A 198 16.34 4.16 15.83
N VAL A 199 15.45 4.02 14.83
CA VAL A 199 15.39 2.86 13.91
C VAL A 199 16.23 3.05 12.63
N SER A 200 17.01 4.13 12.52
CA SER A 200 17.80 4.46 11.31
C SER A 200 19.31 4.15 11.42
N HIS A 201 19.72 3.18 12.25
CA HIS A 201 21.12 2.75 12.37
C HIS A 201 21.33 1.28 12.01
#